data_AF-A0A919Q7I5-F1
#
_entry.id   AF-A0A919Q7I5-F1
#
_cell.length_a   1.000
_cell.length_b   1.000
_cell.length_c   1.000
_cell.angle_alpha   90.00
_cell.angle_beta   90.00
_cell.angle_gamma   90.00
#
_symmetry.space_group_name_H-M   'P 1'
#
loop_
_entity.id
_entity.type
_entity.pdbx_description
1 polymer ?
#
loop_
_entity_poly.entity_id
_entity_poly.type
_entity_poly.pdbx_seq_one_letter_code
_entity_poly.pdbx_strand_id
1 'polypeptide(L)'
;MAQPTQAAPLPTPSLEGLTMPRIGIIVGSTASNSINRKVANVLPTLVNDDVEFTFLDIADLPLYNYELDGNWPEVATEFKNSVEAVDGVIIVTPEYSRSIPGALKNALDWASRPWGQNSFTRKPVAIMGASIGSTGTAMAQQHLRNILGHFDSPTLGQPETFFHFSADAFGADGSLQDEAQLAVLRNFAEAAVAHIESHAHSAAAV
;
A
#
# COMPACT_ATOMS: atom_id res chain seq x y z
N MET A 1 26.24 34.71 11.71
CA MET A 1 25.45 33.47 11.77
C MET A 1 24.05 33.81 11.28
N ALA A 2 23.67 33.34 10.09
CA ALA A 2 22.34 33.57 9.52
C ALA A 2 21.38 32.49 10.03
N GLN A 3 20.18 32.88 10.45
CA GLN A 3 19.14 31.95 10.89
C GLN A 3 18.62 31.13 9.69
N PRO A 4 18.23 29.86 9.88
CA PRO A 4 17.65 29.05 8.82
C PRO A 4 16.30 29.62 8.39
N THR A 5 16.14 29.87 7.10
CA THR A 5 14.89 30.33 6.48
C THR A 5 13.80 29.26 6.64
N GLN A 6 12.70 29.62 7.29
CA GLN A 6 11.52 28.77 7.42
C GLN A 6 10.93 28.51 6.01
N ALA A 7 10.84 27.24 5.62
CA ALA A 7 10.22 26.86 4.35
C ALA A 7 8.74 27.29 4.35
N ALA A 8 8.27 27.81 3.23
CA ALA A 8 6.88 28.23 3.07
C ALA A 8 5.92 27.04 3.27
N PRO A 9 4.74 27.23 3.87
CA PRO A 9 3.71 26.20 3.95
C PRO A 9 3.33 25.75 2.54
N LEU A 10 3.16 24.44 2.35
CA LEU A 10 2.64 23.89 1.10
C LEU A 10 1.25 24.46 0.82
N PRO A 11 0.93 24.80 -0.44
CA PRO A 11 -0.39 25.31 -0.80
C PRO A 11 -1.46 24.27 -0.44
N THR A 12 -2.50 24.72 0.28
CA THR A 12 -3.67 23.91 0.59
C THR A 12 -4.57 23.86 -0.65
N PRO A 13 -4.85 22.68 -1.22
CA PRO A 13 -5.72 22.58 -2.38
C PRO A 13 -7.17 22.94 -2.01
N SER A 14 -7.88 23.57 -2.94
CA SER A 14 -9.28 23.96 -2.84
C SER A 14 -10.23 22.76 -2.85
N LEU A 15 -11.19 22.73 -1.93
CA LEU A 15 -12.11 21.60 -1.68
C LEU A 15 -13.36 21.53 -2.59
N GLU A 16 -13.31 22.06 -3.82
CA GLU A 16 -14.48 21.98 -4.72
C GLU A 16 -14.43 20.71 -5.57
N GLY A 17 -15.24 19.70 -5.20
CA GLY A 17 -15.54 18.53 -6.04
C GLY A 17 -14.88 17.20 -5.64
N LEU A 18 -14.31 17.06 -4.43
CA LEU A 18 -13.68 15.80 -4.01
C LEU A 18 -14.69 14.65 -3.94
N THR A 19 -14.58 13.70 -4.86
CA THR A 19 -15.00 12.33 -4.61
C THR A 19 -14.13 11.75 -3.50
N MET A 20 -14.75 11.10 -2.53
CA MET A 20 -14.07 10.39 -1.43
C MET A 20 -12.95 9.49 -1.99
N PRO A 21 -11.67 9.69 -1.60
CA PRO A 21 -10.57 8.87 -2.10
C PRO A 21 -10.77 7.39 -1.78
N ARG A 22 -10.53 6.53 -2.77
CA ARG A 22 -10.64 5.09 -2.65
C ARG A 22 -9.25 4.49 -2.55
N ILE A 23 -8.92 3.84 -1.44
CA ILE A 23 -7.59 3.28 -1.19
C ILE A 23 -7.67 1.76 -1.12
N GLY A 24 -6.95 1.10 -2.03
CA GLY A 24 -6.76 -0.35 -2.00
C GLY A 24 -5.70 -0.75 -0.98
N ILE A 25 -5.93 -1.83 -0.22
CA ILE A 25 -4.93 -2.43 0.67
C ILE A 25 -4.57 -3.82 0.15
N ILE A 26 -3.32 -4.01 -0.25
CA ILE A 26 -2.76 -5.32 -0.57
C ILE A 26 -1.96 -5.83 0.63
N VAL A 27 -2.37 -6.97 1.17
CA VAL A 27 -1.56 -7.71 2.16
C VAL A 27 -0.69 -8.70 1.42
N GLY A 28 0.64 -8.54 1.49
CA GLY A 28 1.59 -9.37 0.76
C GLY A 28 1.67 -10.84 1.21
N SER A 29 0.82 -11.26 2.15
CA SER A 29 0.77 -12.61 2.71
C SER A 29 -0.62 -13.22 2.52
N THR A 30 -0.65 -14.41 1.93
CA THR A 30 -1.89 -15.18 1.71
C THR A 30 -2.29 -16.03 2.92
N ALA A 31 -1.47 -16.06 3.98
CA ALA A 31 -1.80 -16.78 5.21
C ALA A 31 -2.98 -16.12 5.93
N SER A 32 -3.95 -16.94 6.34
CA SER A 32 -5.17 -16.48 7.05
C SER A 32 -4.86 -15.81 8.39
N ASN A 33 -3.80 -16.24 9.08
CA ASN A 33 -3.35 -15.70 10.37
C ASN A 33 -2.17 -14.71 10.24
N SER A 34 -1.96 -14.12 9.06
CA SER A 34 -0.83 -13.22 8.81
C SER A 34 -0.81 -12.02 9.78
N ILE A 35 0.34 -11.77 10.41
CA ILE A 35 0.55 -10.57 11.24
C ILE A 35 0.43 -9.27 10.40
N ASN A 36 0.76 -9.33 9.11
CA ASN A 36 0.62 -8.18 8.21
C ASN A 36 -0.85 -7.88 7.93
N ARG A 37 -1.71 -8.92 7.87
CA ARG A 37 -3.16 -8.76 7.77
C ARG A 37 -3.74 -8.14 9.05
N LYS A 38 -3.29 -8.60 10.22
CA LYS A 38 -3.68 -8.01 11.52
C LYS A 38 -3.36 -6.51 11.57
N VAL A 39 -2.15 -6.12 11.19
CA VAL A 39 -1.73 -4.71 11.14
C VAL A 39 -2.52 -3.93 10.09
N ALA A 40 -2.71 -4.49 8.89
CA ALA A 40 -3.47 -3.85 7.81
C ALA A 40 -4.92 -3.53 8.20
N ASN A 41 -5.57 -4.41 8.97
CA ASN A 41 -6.94 -4.19 9.46
C ASN A 41 -7.06 -3.01 10.44
N VAL A 42 -5.96 -2.55 11.05
CA VAL A 42 -5.97 -1.38 11.93
C VAL A 42 -5.96 -0.09 11.12
N LEU A 43 -5.35 -0.05 9.93
CA LEU A 43 -5.14 1.20 9.19
C LEU A 43 -6.43 1.99 8.91
N PRO A 44 -7.54 1.37 8.45
CA PRO A 44 -8.78 2.10 8.20
C PRO A 44 -9.41 2.72 9.45
N THR A 45 -9.10 2.21 10.66
CA THR A 45 -9.66 2.73 11.91
C THR A 45 -8.89 3.93 12.46
N LEU A 46 -7.76 4.29 11.83
CA LEU A 46 -6.86 5.35 12.29
C LEU A 46 -7.01 6.65 11.50
N VAL A 47 -7.76 6.67 10.42
CA VAL A 47 -7.99 7.86 9.60
C VAL A 47 -9.46 8.29 9.66
N ASN A 48 -9.76 9.49 9.19
CA ASN A 48 -11.11 10.04 9.15
C ASN A 48 -12.02 9.30 8.15
N ASP A 49 -13.34 9.44 8.34
CA ASP A 49 -14.39 8.82 7.53
C ASP A 49 -14.49 9.34 6.08
N ASP A 50 -13.57 10.22 5.67
CA ASP A 50 -13.53 10.84 4.34
C ASP A 50 -12.73 10.00 3.33
N VAL A 51 -12.40 8.74 3.64
CA VAL A 51 -11.64 7.83 2.77
C VAL A 51 -12.28 6.43 2.76
N GLU A 52 -12.50 5.87 1.56
CA GLU A 52 -12.99 4.50 1.39
C GLU A 52 -11.80 3.53 1.30
N PHE A 53 -11.70 2.57 2.22
CA PHE A 53 -10.71 1.50 2.12
C PHE A 53 -11.32 0.22 1.58
N THR A 54 -10.60 -0.45 0.68
CA THR A 54 -10.96 -1.79 0.19
C THR A 54 -9.75 -2.72 0.20
N PHE A 55 -9.94 -3.97 0.60
CA PHE A 55 -8.87 -4.96 0.54
C PHE A 55 -8.81 -5.60 -0.84
N LEU A 56 -7.62 -5.59 -1.44
CA LEU A 56 -7.33 -6.19 -2.73
C LEU A 56 -6.69 -7.56 -2.49
N ASP A 57 -7.50 -8.62 -2.56
CA ASP A 57 -7.03 -9.97 -2.26
C ASP A 57 -6.16 -10.54 -3.40
N ILE A 58 -5.12 -11.26 -3.02
CA ILE A 58 -4.14 -11.88 -3.91
C ILE A 58 -4.03 -13.39 -3.69
N ALA A 59 -4.81 -13.96 -2.75
CA ALA A 59 -4.68 -15.34 -2.30
C ALA A 59 -4.93 -16.37 -3.40
N ASP A 60 -5.90 -16.12 -4.26
CA ASP A 60 -6.39 -17.08 -5.26
C ASP A 60 -5.81 -16.85 -6.66
N LEU A 61 -4.87 -15.90 -6.80
CA LEU A 61 -4.23 -15.63 -8.09
C LEU A 61 -3.37 -16.84 -8.51
N PRO A 62 -3.60 -17.43 -9.70
CA PRO A 62 -2.71 -18.45 -10.23
C PRO A 62 -1.33 -17.85 -10.50
N LEU A 63 -0.30 -18.68 -10.63
CA LEU A 63 1.00 -18.18 -11.08
C LEU A 63 0.88 -17.58 -12.48
N TYR A 64 1.42 -16.39 -12.67
CA TYR A 64 1.44 -15.72 -13.95
C TYR A 64 2.18 -16.58 -14.99
N ASN A 65 1.56 -16.72 -16.16
CA ASN A 65 2.13 -17.33 -17.35
C ASN A 65 1.68 -16.49 -18.55
N TYR A 66 2.63 -16.04 -19.37
CA TYR A 66 2.36 -15.19 -20.54
C TYR A 66 1.50 -15.90 -21.60
N GLU A 67 1.40 -17.23 -21.58
CA GLU A 67 0.47 -17.97 -22.44
C GLU A 67 -1.01 -17.64 -22.14
N LEU A 68 -1.29 -17.12 -20.95
CA LEU A 68 -2.62 -16.68 -20.53
C LEU A 68 -2.93 -15.24 -20.98
N ASP A 69 -2.00 -14.51 -21.60
CA ASP A 69 -2.20 -13.08 -21.96
C ASP A 69 -3.38 -12.86 -22.92
N GLY A 70 -3.77 -13.87 -23.71
CA GLY A 70 -4.94 -13.84 -24.59
C GLY A 70 -6.24 -14.38 -23.98
N ASN A 71 -6.17 -15.01 -22.81
CA ASN A 71 -7.32 -15.60 -22.11
C ASN A 71 -7.05 -15.64 -20.60
N TRP A 72 -7.34 -14.52 -19.94
CA TRP A 72 -7.03 -14.36 -18.53
C TRP A 72 -7.98 -15.16 -17.64
N PRO A 73 -7.48 -15.74 -16.53
CA PRO A 73 -8.34 -16.22 -15.46
C PRO A 73 -9.25 -15.10 -14.94
N GLU A 74 -10.50 -15.44 -14.60
CA GLU A 74 -11.48 -14.49 -14.07
C GLU A 74 -10.95 -13.75 -12.84
N VAL A 75 -10.39 -14.49 -11.87
CA VAL A 75 -9.78 -13.92 -10.66
C VAL A 75 -8.65 -12.93 -10.94
N ALA A 76 -7.85 -13.14 -11.99
CA ALA A 76 -6.79 -12.20 -12.38
C ALA A 76 -7.36 -10.93 -13.01
N THR A 77 -8.44 -11.06 -13.77
CA THR A 77 -9.18 -9.94 -14.37
C THR A 77 -9.87 -9.11 -13.28
N GLU A 78 -10.53 -9.75 -12.32
CA GLU A 78 -11.17 -9.09 -11.17
C GLU A 78 -10.16 -8.35 -10.29
N PHE A 79 -9.01 -8.99 -9.99
CA PHE A 79 -7.93 -8.34 -9.26
C PHE A 79 -7.43 -7.09 -9.98
N LYS A 80 -7.17 -7.18 -11.29
CA LYS A 80 -6.74 -6.05 -12.11
C LYS A 80 -7.76 -4.90 -12.07
N ASN A 81 -9.04 -5.22 -12.30
CA ASN A 81 -10.13 -4.23 -12.24
C ASN A 81 -10.22 -3.57 -10.85
N SER A 82 -9.99 -4.33 -9.78
CA SER A 82 -10.04 -3.81 -8.41
C SER A 82 -8.88 -2.85 -8.12
N VAL A 83 -7.68 -3.13 -8.64
CA VAL A 83 -6.53 -2.20 -8.57
C VAL A 83 -6.82 -0.91 -9.36
N GLU A 84 -7.48 -1.02 -10.52
CA GLU A 84 -7.82 0.13 -11.36
C GLU A 84 -8.90 1.01 -10.73
N ALA A 85 -9.83 0.43 -9.98
CA ALA A 85 -10.97 1.12 -9.36
C ALA A 85 -10.62 1.98 -8.13
N VAL A 86 -9.41 1.88 -7.59
CA VAL A 86 -8.94 2.66 -6.42
C VAL A 86 -8.03 3.81 -6.86
N ASP A 87 -7.98 4.91 -6.13
CA ASP A 87 -7.12 6.07 -6.43
C ASP A 87 -5.67 5.84 -6.03
N GLY A 88 -5.42 4.97 -5.06
CA GLY A 88 -4.08 4.61 -4.59
C GLY A 88 -4.04 3.28 -3.86
N VAL A 89 -2.83 2.78 -3.59
CA VAL A 89 -2.64 1.46 -2.98
C VAL A 89 -1.69 1.53 -1.79
N ILE A 90 -2.09 0.95 -0.66
CA ILE A 90 -1.22 0.63 0.47
C ILE A 90 -0.81 -0.83 0.36
N ILE A 91 0.48 -1.11 0.35
CA ILE A 91 1.02 -2.48 0.35
C ILE A 91 1.63 -2.76 1.73
N VAL A 92 1.07 -3.76 2.43
CA VAL A 92 1.55 -4.24 3.73
C VAL A 92 2.23 -5.60 3.52
N THR A 93 3.56 -5.60 3.44
CA THR A 93 4.33 -6.79 3.02
C THR A 93 5.15 -7.39 4.16
N PRO A 94 5.13 -8.73 4.38
CA PRO A 94 6.20 -9.39 5.13
C PRO A 94 7.50 -9.42 4.31
N GLU A 95 8.58 -9.89 4.92
CA GLU A 95 9.85 -10.17 4.26
C GLU A 95 10.11 -11.68 4.30
N TYR A 96 10.18 -12.31 3.12
CA TYR A 96 10.55 -13.72 2.96
C TYR A 96 11.89 -13.80 2.25
N SER A 97 12.87 -14.43 2.90
CA SER A 97 14.22 -14.64 2.34
C SER A 97 14.86 -13.36 1.77
N ARG A 98 14.77 -12.25 2.52
CA ARG A 98 15.31 -10.91 2.14
C ARG A 98 14.64 -10.27 0.92
N SER A 99 13.40 -10.63 0.60
CA SER A 99 12.65 -10.04 -0.50
C SER A 99 11.15 -9.99 -0.20
N ILE A 100 10.38 -9.44 -1.14
CA ILE A 100 8.93 -9.55 -1.14
C ILE A 100 8.48 -11.00 -1.32
N PRO A 101 7.29 -11.38 -0.80
CA PRO A 101 6.71 -12.70 -1.03
C PRO A 101 6.45 -12.97 -2.51
N GLY A 102 6.59 -14.23 -2.91
CA GLY A 102 6.29 -14.67 -4.28
C GLY A 102 4.85 -14.37 -4.69
N ALA A 103 3.88 -14.53 -3.78
CA ALA A 103 2.48 -14.19 -4.04
C ALA A 103 2.27 -12.69 -4.33
N LEU A 104 2.94 -11.81 -3.58
CA LEU A 104 2.90 -10.36 -3.83
C LEU A 104 3.53 -10.04 -5.19
N LYS A 105 4.68 -10.61 -5.51
CA LYS A 105 5.32 -10.43 -6.81
C LYS A 105 4.42 -10.92 -7.95
N ASN A 106 3.78 -12.06 -7.78
CA ASN A 106 2.85 -12.64 -8.75
C ASN A 106 1.65 -11.73 -9.01
N ALA A 107 1.08 -11.13 -7.96
CA ALA A 107 0.00 -10.16 -8.10
C ALA A 107 0.45 -8.91 -8.88
N LEU A 108 1.65 -8.39 -8.61
CA LEU A 108 2.23 -7.27 -9.36
C LEU A 108 2.46 -7.64 -10.83
N ASP A 109 2.88 -8.88 -11.12
CA ASP A 109 3.06 -9.37 -12.48
C ASP A 109 1.74 -9.41 -13.23
N TRP A 110 0.68 -9.96 -12.63
CA TRP A 110 -0.67 -9.91 -13.21
C TRP A 110 -1.13 -8.47 -13.47
N ALA A 111 -1.05 -7.58 -12.48
CA ALA A 111 -1.50 -6.18 -12.66
C ALA A 111 -0.70 -5.41 -13.72
N SER A 112 0.55 -5.80 -14.00
CA SER A 112 1.41 -5.15 -14.99
C SER A 112 1.04 -5.45 -16.45
N ARG A 113 0.17 -6.44 -16.66
CA ARG A 113 -0.22 -6.92 -18.00
C ARG A 113 -1.64 -6.47 -18.35
N PRO A 114 -2.04 -6.50 -19.64
CA PRO A 114 -1.20 -6.69 -20.83
C PRO A 114 -0.12 -5.62 -21.00
N TRP A 115 0.83 -5.84 -21.92
CA TRP A 115 1.90 -4.85 -22.17
C TRP A 115 1.31 -3.48 -22.53
N GLY A 116 1.80 -2.42 -21.85
CA GLY A 116 1.31 -1.05 -22.01
C GLY A 116 0.06 -0.71 -21.18
N GLN A 117 -0.48 -1.66 -20.40
CA GLN A 117 -1.68 -1.46 -19.59
C GLN A 117 -1.43 -1.78 -18.11
N ASN A 118 -0.28 -1.39 -17.57
CA ASN A 118 0.03 -1.65 -16.17
C ASN A 118 -0.89 -0.84 -15.24
N SER A 119 -1.66 -1.51 -14.38
CA SER A 119 -2.62 -0.87 -13.47
C SER A 119 -1.97 -0.03 -12.37
N PHE A 120 -0.66 -0.18 -12.17
CA PHE A 120 0.13 0.63 -11.22
C PHE A 120 0.77 1.87 -11.87
N THR A 121 0.70 2.03 -13.19
CA THR A 121 1.26 3.21 -13.86
C THR A 121 0.60 4.48 -13.34
N ARG A 122 1.41 5.41 -12.83
CA ARG A 122 1.00 6.66 -12.18
C ARG A 122 0.10 6.49 -10.94
N LYS A 123 -0.17 5.25 -10.50
CA LYS A 123 -0.93 4.95 -9.27
C LYS A 123 -0.06 5.28 -8.05
N PRO A 124 -0.47 6.19 -7.15
CA PRO A 124 0.27 6.44 -5.93
C PRO A 124 0.24 5.21 -5.01
N VAL A 125 1.40 4.89 -4.42
CA VAL A 125 1.58 3.71 -3.56
C VAL A 125 2.28 4.09 -2.26
N ALA A 126 1.77 3.58 -1.13
CA ALA A 126 2.46 3.59 0.15
C ALA A 126 2.84 2.16 0.57
N ILE A 127 3.99 2.02 1.22
CA ILE A 127 4.54 0.71 1.60
C ILE A 127 4.81 0.69 3.09
N MET A 128 4.38 -0.37 3.75
CA MET A 128 4.84 -0.73 5.09
C MET A 128 4.94 -2.25 5.21
N GLY A 129 5.36 -2.72 6.38
CA GLY A 129 5.37 -4.14 6.68
C GLY A 129 5.58 -4.39 8.16
N ALA A 130 5.05 -5.51 8.62
CA ALA A 130 5.13 -5.96 10.00
C ALA A 130 6.02 -7.20 10.12
N SER A 131 6.92 -7.20 11.11
CA SER A 131 7.80 -8.33 11.42
C SER A 131 8.02 -8.47 12.92
N ILE A 132 8.20 -9.70 13.39
CA ILE A 132 8.72 -9.99 14.74
C ILE A 132 10.24 -9.77 14.83
N GLY A 133 10.93 -9.66 13.69
CA GLY A 133 12.36 -9.39 13.62
C GLY A 133 12.68 -7.90 13.67
N SER A 134 13.88 -7.56 14.15
CA SER A 134 14.32 -6.18 14.32
C SER A 134 14.48 -5.38 13.03
N THR A 135 14.60 -6.04 11.87
CA THR A 135 14.74 -5.36 10.56
C THR A 135 13.41 -4.87 9.99
N GLY A 136 12.27 -5.26 10.57
CA GLY A 136 10.95 -4.69 10.23
C GLY A 136 10.61 -4.68 8.73
N THR A 137 10.99 -5.73 7.99
CA THR A 137 10.75 -5.91 6.54
C THR A 137 11.51 -5.00 5.58
N ALA A 138 12.53 -4.28 6.07
CA ALA A 138 13.23 -3.26 5.29
C ALA A 138 13.71 -3.72 3.89
N MET A 139 14.24 -4.94 3.74
CA MET A 139 14.73 -5.41 2.43
C MET A 139 13.57 -5.65 1.46
N ALA A 140 12.48 -6.23 1.95
CA ALA A 140 11.28 -6.42 1.13
C ALA A 140 10.71 -5.08 0.64
N GLN A 141 10.66 -4.07 1.52
CA GLN A 141 10.20 -2.73 1.14
C GLN A 141 11.11 -2.09 0.08
N GLN A 142 12.45 -2.22 0.21
CA GLN A 142 13.38 -1.68 -0.80
C GLN A 142 13.27 -2.41 -2.15
N HIS A 143 13.10 -3.73 -2.16
CA HIS A 143 12.85 -4.47 -3.39
C HIS A 143 11.51 -4.06 -4.04
N LEU A 144 10.47 -3.83 -3.23
CA LEU A 144 9.18 -3.35 -3.72
C LEU A 144 9.29 -1.95 -4.32
N ARG A 145 10.05 -1.03 -3.70
CA ARG A 145 10.33 0.31 -4.25
C ARG A 145 10.99 0.25 -5.62
N ASN A 146 11.91 -0.69 -5.84
CA ASN A 146 12.53 -0.90 -7.15
C ASN A 146 11.48 -1.29 -8.21
N ILE A 147 10.61 -2.25 -7.89
CA ILE A 147 9.53 -2.68 -8.79
C ILE A 147 8.56 -1.52 -9.09
N LEU A 148 8.15 -0.77 -8.07
CA LEU A 148 7.25 0.37 -8.24
C LEU A 148 7.89 1.53 -9.03
N GLY A 149 9.20 1.70 -8.92
CA GLY A 149 9.97 2.61 -9.77
C GLY A 149 9.92 2.20 -11.25
N HIS A 150 9.99 0.90 -11.54
CA HIS A 150 9.77 0.39 -12.91
C HIS A 150 8.34 0.62 -13.41
N PHE A 151 7.34 0.56 -12.52
CA PHE A 151 5.93 0.79 -12.85
C PHE A 151 5.58 2.27 -13.04
N ASP A 152 6.48 3.21 -12.76
CA ASP A 152 6.21 4.66 -12.70
C ASP A 152 5.10 4.99 -11.67
N SER A 153 5.10 4.29 -10.54
CA SER A 153 4.18 4.53 -9.42
C SER A 153 4.78 5.56 -8.45
N PRO A 154 4.12 6.71 -8.20
CA PRO A 154 4.55 7.65 -7.18
C PRO A 154 4.52 6.98 -5.80
N THR A 155 5.70 6.72 -5.24
CA THR A 155 5.81 5.93 -4.00
C THR A 155 6.09 6.84 -2.80
N LEU A 156 5.34 6.69 -1.72
CA LEU A 156 5.55 7.44 -0.47
C LEU A 156 6.99 7.25 0.04
N GLY A 157 7.75 8.34 0.09
CA GLY A 157 9.15 8.33 0.52
C GLY A 157 9.34 8.30 2.04
N GLN A 158 8.53 9.06 2.78
CA GLN A 158 8.56 9.16 4.24
C GLN A 158 7.13 9.32 4.77
N PRO A 159 6.81 8.82 5.97
CA PRO A 159 7.69 8.05 6.86
C PRO A 159 7.93 6.62 6.35
N GLU A 160 9.18 6.14 6.42
CA GLU A 160 9.43 4.70 6.32
C GLU A 160 8.90 4.00 7.58
N THR A 161 8.10 2.94 7.38
CA THR A 161 7.42 2.25 8.49
C THR A 161 7.81 0.77 8.52
N PHE A 162 8.78 0.47 9.37
CA PHE A 162 9.29 -0.87 9.67
C PHE A 162 8.66 -1.37 10.97
N PHE A 163 7.41 -1.84 10.90
CA PHE A 163 6.62 -2.10 12.10
C PHE A 163 7.08 -3.37 12.82
N HIS A 164 7.48 -3.22 14.09
CA HIS A 164 7.79 -4.36 14.95
C HIS A 164 6.49 -4.91 15.56
N PHE A 165 6.12 -6.13 15.17
CA PHE A 165 4.90 -6.76 15.66
C PHE A 165 5.12 -7.38 17.04
N SER A 166 4.28 -6.97 18.00
CA SER A 166 4.14 -7.64 19.30
C SER A 166 2.72 -8.18 19.45
N ALA A 167 2.58 -9.48 19.73
CA ALA A 167 1.26 -10.09 19.92
C ALA A 167 0.53 -9.51 21.15
N ASP A 168 1.28 -9.15 22.19
CA ASP A 168 0.73 -8.60 23.44
C ASP A 168 0.15 -7.19 23.28
N ALA A 169 0.48 -6.52 22.17
CA ALA A 169 -0.09 -5.22 21.83
C ALA A 169 -1.51 -5.32 21.24
N PHE A 170 -1.98 -6.53 20.89
CA PHE A 170 -3.28 -6.74 20.25
C PHE A 170 -4.30 -7.39 21.19
N GLY A 171 -5.52 -6.85 21.20
CA GLY A 171 -6.67 -7.44 21.87
C GLY A 171 -7.18 -8.70 21.17
N ALA A 172 -8.05 -9.45 21.86
CA ALA A 172 -8.66 -10.67 21.34
C ALA A 172 -9.56 -10.42 20.11
N ASP A 173 -10.08 -9.21 19.97
CA ASP A 173 -10.86 -8.72 18.82
C ASP A 173 -9.98 -8.29 17.63
N GLY A 174 -8.66 -8.35 17.76
CA GLY A 174 -7.71 -7.90 16.74
C GLY A 174 -7.43 -6.39 16.76
N SER A 175 -7.97 -5.65 17.73
CA SER A 175 -7.64 -4.23 17.92
C SER A 175 -6.21 -4.06 18.44
N LEU A 176 -5.51 -3.01 17.99
CA LEU A 176 -4.23 -2.62 18.55
C LEU A 176 -4.48 -1.75 19.80
N GLN A 177 -3.96 -2.16 20.95
CA GLN A 177 -4.18 -1.55 22.27
C GLN A 177 -2.99 -0.71 22.74
N ASP A 178 -1.78 -0.96 22.20
CA ASP A 178 -0.58 -0.21 22.54
C ASP A 178 -0.58 1.18 21.90
N GLU A 179 -0.61 2.24 22.72
CA GLU A 179 -0.72 3.63 22.26
C GLU A 179 0.48 4.08 21.41
N ALA A 180 1.68 3.60 21.70
CA ALA A 180 2.88 3.97 20.96
C ALA A 180 2.86 3.36 19.54
N GLN A 181 2.48 2.08 19.41
CA GLN A 181 2.30 1.43 18.12
C GLN A 181 1.11 2.04 17.35
N LEU A 182 0.02 2.40 18.03
CA LEU A 182 -1.09 3.13 17.41
C LEU A 182 -0.62 4.46 16.81
N ALA A 183 0.21 5.22 17.52
CA ALA A 183 0.76 6.48 17.00
C ALA A 183 1.63 6.27 15.75
N VAL A 184 2.43 5.20 15.72
CA VAL A 184 3.24 4.84 14.53
C VAL A 184 2.34 4.51 13.33
N LEU A 185 1.33 3.66 13.52
CA LEU A 185 0.41 3.29 12.44
C LEU A 185 -0.44 4.48 11.98
N ARG A 186 -0.84 5.36 12.89
CA ARG A 186 -1.60 6.58 12.57
C ARG A 186 -0.77 7.52 11.71
N ASN A 187 0.47 7.80 12.12
CA ASN A 187 1.38 8.64 11.35
C ASN A 187 1.64 8.08 9.94
N PHE A 188 1.76 6.74 9.81
CA PHE A 188 1.85 6.10 8.50
C PHE A 188 0.56 6.25 7.69
N ALA A 189 -0.60 5.94 8.28
CA ALA A 189 -1.88 5.96 7.57
C ALA A 189 -2.25 7.37 7.09
N GLU A 190 -2.09 8.38 7.92
CA GLU A 190 -2.30 9.79 7.56
C GLU A 190 -1.36 10.24 6.44
N ALA A 191 -0.07 9.88 6.51
CA ALA A 191 0.88 10.18 5.45
C ALA A 191 0.57 9.45 4.13
N ALA A 192 0.10 8.20 4.20
CA ALA A 192 -0.31 7.43 3.04
C ALA A 192 -1.54 8.03 2.35
N VAL A 193 -2.56 8.42 3.13
CA VAL A 193 -3.76 9.11 2.63
C VAL A 193 -3.35 10.43 1.95
N ALA A 194 -2.62 11.30 2.65
CA ALA A 194 -2.21 12.60 2.10
C ALA A 194 -1.37 12.46 0.82
N HIS A 195 -0.49 11.46 0.74
CA HIS A 195 0.29 11.16 -0.47
C HIS A 195 -0.61 10.73 -1.62
N ILE A 196 -1.56 9.83 -1.39
CA ILE A 196 -2.49 9.36 -2.41
C ILE A 196 -3.35 10.52 -2.91
N GLU A 197 -3.91 11.33 -2.01
CA GLU A 197 -4.70 12.51 -2.35
C GLU A 197 -3.91 13.51 -3.21
N SER A 198 -2.67 13.83 -2.81
CA SER A 198 -1.84 14.78 -3.57
C SER A 198 -1.55 14.35 -5.02
N HIS A 199 -1.58 13.04 -5.29
CA HIS A 199 -1.35 12.48 -6.63
C HIS A 199 -2.65 12.24 -7.41
N ALA A 200 -3.78 12.00 -6.73
CA ALA A 200 -5.09 11.88 -7.36
C ALA A 200 -5.48 13.19 -8.09
N HIS A 201 -5.17 14.34 -7.49
CA HIS A 201 -5.42 15.66 -8.08
C HIS A 201 -4.52 15.98 -9.29
N SER A 202 -3.41 15.26 -9.48
CA SER A 202 -2.49 15.47 -10.60
C SER A 202 -2.89 14.68 -11.87
N ALA A 203 -3.72 13.65 -11.74
CA ALA A 203 -4.16 12.82 -12.87
C ALA A 203 -5.26 13.47 -13.72
N ALA A 204 -6.01 14.43 -13.16
CA ALA A 204 -7.07 15.15 -13.86
C ALA A 204 -6.57 16.27 -14.80
N ALA A 205 -5.26 16.54 -14.85
CA ALA A 205 -4.67 17.69 -15.55
C ALA A 205 -3.89 17.34 -16.83
N VAL A 206 -4.02 16.11 -17.36
CA VAL A 206 -3.34 15.66 -18.59
C VAL A 206 -4.32 15.12 -19.61
#